data_AF-A0A9Q0E983-F1
#
_entry.id   AF-A0A9Q0E983-F1
#
_cell.length_a   1.000
_cell.length_b   1.000
_cell.length_c   1.000
_cell.angle_alpha   90.00
_cell.angle_beta   90.00
_cell.angle_gamma   90.00
#
_symmetry.space_group_name_H-M   'P 1'
#
loop_
_entity.id
_entity.type
_entity.pdbx_description
1 polymer ?
#
loop_
_entity_poly.entity_id
_entity_poly.type
_entity_poly.pdbx_seq_one_letter_code
_entity_poly.pdbx_strand_id
1 'polypeptide(L)'
;LLRTKSDAGVLRRGQRRSPSDQRRIRRHRFSINGHFYNHKTAVFTPAYGSVTNVRINSCMSTPQVLRVLLNKFKIENSPDDFALYLVHTSGEVTYDVAQYIKFEMPVLKSFITKLKEEEDREVQKLRRRYNFLRCVIEKQLRCLPEGTACM
;
A
#
# COMPACT_ATOMS: atom_id res chain seq x y z
N LEU A 1 -38.54 -5.35 45.59
CA LEU A 1 -38.26 -4.63 44.32
C LEU A 1 -37.89 -5.65 43.25
N LEU A 2 -38.84 -5.96 42.38
CA LEU A 2 -38.76 -6.98 41.34
C LEU A 2 -37.85 -6.52 40.19
N ARG A 3 -36.86 -7.34 39.82
CA ARG A 3 -36.05 -7.17 38.61
C ARG A 3 -36.83 -7.71 37.42
N THR A 4 -37.22 -6.83 36.51
CA THR A 4 -37.78 -7.17 35.20
C THR A 4 -36.71 -7.89 34.36
N LYS A 5 -36.92 -9.19 34.12
CA LYS A 5 -36.24 -9.93 33.07
C LYS A 5 -36.99 -9.65 31.77
N SER A 6 -36.45 -8.80 30.92
CA SER A 6 -36.95 -8.62 29.56
C SER A 6 -36.45 -9.77 28.70
N ASP A 7 -37.32 -10.77 28.56
CA ASP A 7 -37.16 -11.90 27.66
C ASP A 7 -37.67 -11.49 26.27
N ALA A 8 -36.78 -11.33 25.31
CA ALA A 8 -37.14 -11.25 23.88
C ALA A 8 -35.95 -11.65 22.99
N GLY A 9 -35.19 -12.67 23.40
CA GLY A 9 -34.34 -13.43 22.49
C GLY A 9 -35.21 -14.39 21.68
N VAL A 10 -36.05 -13.88 20.77
CA VAL A 10 -36.75 -14.75 19.80
C VAL A 10 -35.71 -15.26 18.81
N LEU A 11 -35.10 -16.39 19.16
CA LEU A 11 -34.51 -17.30 18.20
C LEU A 11 -35.58 -17.62 17.15
N ARG A 12 -35.56 -16.90 16.02
CA ARG A 12 -36.19 -17.36 14.79
C ARG A 12 -35.47 -18.65 14.44
N ARG A 13 -36.05 -19.77 14.91
CA ARG A 13 -35.74 -21.15 14.55
C ARG A 13 -35.88 -21.25 13.04
N GLY A 14 -34.83 -20.85 12.31
CA GLY A 14 -34.81 -20.88 10.87
C GLY A 14 -35.05 -22.32 10.45
N GLN A 15 -36.09 -22.53 9.64
CA GLN A 15 -36.36 -23.82 9.00
C GLN A 15 -35.02 -24.43 8.58
N ARG A 16 -34.73 -25.64 9.08
CA ARG A 16 -33.61 -26.45 8.60
C ARG A 16 -33.80 -26.57 7.09
N ARG A 17 -33.06 -25.74 6.34
CA ARG A 17 -33.08 -25.76 4.88
C ARG A 17 -32.79 -27.19 4.44
N SER A 18 -33.61 -27.71 3.53
CA SER A 18 -33.45 -29.09 3.06
C SER A 18 -32.02 -29.29 2.52
N PRO A 19 -31.46 -30.51 2.56
CA PRO A 19 -30.15 -30.79 1.97
C PRO A 19 -30.06 -30.34 0.50
N SER A 20 -31.18 -30.40 -0.22
CA SER A 20 -31.40 -29.86 -1.57
C SER A 20 -31.28 -28.33 -1.65
N ASP A 21 -31.85 -27.58 -0.70
CA ASP A 21 -31.75 -26.12 -0.65
C ASP A 21 -30.32 -25.68 -0.29
N GLN A 22 -29.69 -26.36 0.67
CA GLN A 22 -28.28 -26.13 0.98
C GLN A 22 -27.36 -26.42 -0.21
N ARG A 23 -27.66 -27.47 -1.00
CA ARG A 23 -26.98 -27.77 -2.26
C ARG A 23 -27.23 -26.70 -3.33
N ARG A 24 -28.46 -26.19 -3.47
CA ARG A 24 -28.79 -25.08 -4.39
C ARG A 24 -28.07 -23.78 -4.01
N ILE A 25 -27.97 -23.47 -2.72
CA ILE A 25 -27.26 -22.28 -2.21
C ILE A 25 -25.75 -22.44 -2.41
N ARG A 26 -25.18 -23.62 -2.12
CA ARG A 26 -23.76 -23.91 -2.37
C ARG A 26 -23.37 -23.81 -3.84
N ARG A 27 -24.27 -24.20 -4.75
CA ARG A 27 -24.05 -24.09 -6.20
C ARG A 27 -24.12 -22.65 -6.72
N HIS A 28 -24.70 -21.72 -5.96
CA HIS A 28 -24.93 -20.34 -6.39
C HIS A 28 -24.04 -19.30 -5.71
N ARG A 29 -23.42 -19.67 -4.58
CA ARG A 29 -22.37 -18.92 -3.88
C ARG A 29 -21.01 -19.36 -4.41
N PHE A 30 -20.52 -18.72 -5.47
CA PHE A 30 -19.10 -18.78 -5.76
C PHE A 30 -18.43 -17.62 -5.03
N SER A 31 -17.34 -17.93 -4.33
CA SER A 31 -16.44 -16.91 -3.83
C SER A 31 -15.42 -16.57 -4.90
N ILE A 32 -15.25 -15.29 -5.20
CA ILE A 32 -14.13 -14.81 -6.02
C ILE A 32 -13.09 -14.32 -5.02
N ASN A 33 -11.98 -15.04 -4.86
CA ASN A 33 -10.91 -14.66 -3.93
C ASN A 33 -11.38 -14.39 -2.48
N GLY A 34 -12.42 -15.09 -2.02
CA GLY A 34 -13.00 -14.89 -0.68
C GLY A 34 -14.09 -13.81 -0.59
N HIS A 35 -14.41 -13.12 -1.68
CA HIS A 35 -15.53 -12.18 -1.75
C HIS A 35 -16.84 -12.88 -2.12
N PHE A 36 -17.96 -12.25 -1.78
CA PHE A 36 -19.27 -12.72 -2.18
C PHE A 36 -19.65 -12.14 -3.55
N TYR A 37 -20.03 -13.01 -4.49
CA TYR A 37 -20.54 -12.61 -5.80
C TYR A 37 -21.89 -13.29 -6.08
N ASN A 38 -22.91 -12.48 -6.40
CA ASN A 38 -24.24 -12.97 -6.75
C ASN A 38 -24.46 -12.93 -8.28
N HIS A 39 -24.37 -14.09 -8.91
CA HIS A 39 -24.56 -14.29 -10.36
C HIS A 39 -25.96 -13.91 -10.88
N LYS A 40 -26.98 -13.80 -10.02
CA LYS A 40 -28.33 -13.40 -10.45
C LYS A 40 -28.47 -11.89 -10.56
N THR A 41 -27.74 -11.14 -9.74
CA THR A 41 -27.86 -9.70 -9.64
C THR A 41 -26.58 -8.98 -10.05
N ALA A 42 -25.54 -9.72 -10.49
CA ALA A 42 -24.18 -9.23 -10.74
C ALA A 42 -23.59 -8.41 -9.59
N VAL A 43 -24.07 -8.62 -8.35
CA VAL A 43 -23.62 -7.85 -7.18
C VAL A 43 -22.37 -8.48 -6.60
N PHE A 44 -21.30 -7.70 -6.57
CA PHE A 44 -20.05 -7.99 -5.87
C PHE A 44 -20.05 -7.33 -4.49
N THR A 45 -19.76 -8.09 -3.44
CA THR A 45 -19.61 -7.58 -2.07
C THR A 45 -18.19 -7.89 -1.59
N PRO A 46 -17.30 -6.88 -1.54
CA PRO A 46 -15.94 -7.07 -1.07
C PRO A 46 -15.92 -7.42 0.42
N ALA A 47 -14.93 -8.22 0.81
CA ALA A 47 -14.65 -8.45 2.22
C ALA A 47 -13.90 -7.23 2.75
N TYR A 48 -14.34 -6.67 3.88
CA TYR A 48 -13.69 -5.49 4.44
C TYR A 48 -12.20 -5.74 4.71
N GLY A 49 -11.34 -4.79 4.36
CA GLY A 49 -9.88 -4.89 4.54
C GLY A 49 -9.18 -5.87 3.60
N SER A 50 -9.88 -6.44 2.62
CA SER A 50 -9.25 -7.35 1.68
C SER A 50 -8.35 -6.63 0.68
N VAL A 51 -7.17 -7.18 0.44
CA VAL A 51 -6.22 -6.67 -0.56
C VAL A 51 -6.23 -7.57 -1.79
N THR A 52 -6.10 -6.97 -2.98
CA THR A 52 -5.92 -7.71 -4.22
C THR A 52 -4.75 -7.18 -5.02
N ASN A 53 -4.00 -8.10 -5.63
CA ASN A 53 -2.89 -7.77 -6.51
C ASN A 53 -3.31 -7.85 -7.98
N VAL A 54 -2.86 -6.88 -8.77
CA VAL A 54 -3.02 -6.84 -10.22
C VAL A 54 -1.67 -6.53 -10.84
N ARG A 55 -1.25 -7.27 -11.86
CA ARG A 55 -0.01 -7.00 -12.61
C ARG A 55 -0.29 -5.97 -13.68
N ILE A 56 0.43 -4.86 -13.65
CA ILE A 56 0.32 -3.75 -14.61
C ILE A 56 1.68 -3.50 -15.30
N ASN A 57 1.66 -2.78 -16.42
CA ASN A 57 2.87 -2.30 -17.09
C ASN A 57 2.85 -0.75 -17.18
N SER A 58 3.99 -0.15 -17.50
CA SER A 58 4.16 1.31 -17.54
C SER A 58 3.45 2.00 -18.70
N CYS A 59 3.02 1.26 -19.72
CA CYS A 59 2.29 1.80 -20.87
C CYS A 59 0.76 1.79 -20.65
N MET A 60 0.27 1.33 -19.49
CA MET A 60 -1.15 1.31 -19.18
C MET A 60 -1.64 2.65 -18.63
N SER A 61 -2.74 3.14 -19.17
CA SER A 61 -3.52 4.26 -18.62
C SER A 61 -4.40 3.82 -17.45
N THR A 62 -4.81 4.79 -16.61
CA THR A 62 -5.69 4.55 -15.45
C THR A 62 -6.97 3.77 -15.80
N PRO A 63 -7.72 4.08 -16.88
CA PRO A 63 -8.91 3.31 -17.25
C PRO A 63 -8.58 1.87 -17.65
N GLN A 64 -7.43 1.62 -18.28
CA GLN A 64 -6.99 0.25 -18.60
C GLN A 64 -6.68 -0.54 -17.32
N VAL A 65 -6.03 0.08 -16.34
CA VAL A 65 -5.77 -0.55 -15.03
C VAL A 65 -7.08 -0.87 -14.30
N LEU A 66 -8.02 0.08 -14.26
CA LEU A 66 -9.35 -0.13 -13.69
C LEU A 66 -10.08 -1.29 -14.36
N ARG A 67 -10.07 -1.39 -15.69
CA ARG A 67 -10.67 -2.54 -16.40
C ARG A 67 -10.08 -3.88 -15.97
N VAL A 68 -8.76 -3.97 -15.79
CA VAL A 68 -8.14 -5.22 -15.31
C VAL A 68 -8.64 -5.57 -13.90
N LEU A 69 -8.78 -4.58 -13.02
CA LEU A 69 -9.28 -4.76 -11.66
C LEU A 69 -10.77 -5.17 -11.65
N LEU A 70 -11.62 -4.46 -12.39
CA LEU A 70 -13.06 -4.74 -12.50
C LEU A 70 -13.31 -6.13 -13.10
N ASN A 71 -12.54 -6.51 -14.13
CA ASN A 71 -12.61 -7.85 -14.74
C ASN A 71 -12.25 -8.96 -13.75
N LYS A 72 -11.28 -8.73 -12.86
CA LYS A 72 -10.89 -9.69 -11.81
C LYS A 72 -12.06 -9.99 -10.86
N PHE A 73 -12.95 -9.02 -10.65
CA PHE A 73 -14.12 -9.14 -9.76
C PHE A 73 -15.47 -9.28 -10.46
N LYS A 74 -15.48 -9.41 -11.79
CA LYS A 74 -16.71 -9.53 -12.60
C LYS A 74 -17.67 -8.34 -12.39
N ILE A 75 -17.12 -7.13 -12.28
CA ILE A 75 -17.88 -5.89 -12.23
C ILE A 75 -18.09 -5.41 -13.66
N GLU A 76 -19.36 -5.25 -14.06
CA GLU A 76 -19.75 -4.89 -15.44
C GLU A 76 -19.92 -3.37 -15.66
N ASN A 77 -19.81 -2.58 -14.59
CA ASN A 77 -19.94 -1.13 -14.63
C ASN A 77 -18.80 -0.46 -15.43
N SER A 78 -19.04 0.77 -15.89
CA SER A 78 -18.03 1.53 -16.62
C SER A 78 -16.84 1.85 -15.71
N PRO A 79 -15.57 1.77 -16.18
CA PRO A 79 -14.42 2.23 -15.40
C PRO A 79 -14.48 3.73 -15.08
N ASP A 80 -15.29 4.51 -15.81
CA ASP A 80 -15.47 5.95 -15.56
C ASP A 80 -16.25 6.24 -14.27
N ASP A 81 -16.99 5.26 -13.74
CA ASP A 81 -17.68 5.36 -12.45
C ASP A 81 -16.72 5.21 -11.25
N PHE A 82 -15.42 4.98 -11.51
CA PHE A 82 -14.43 4.65 -10.50
C PHE A 82 -13.18 5.53 -10.62
N ALA A 83 -12.50 5.70 -9.48
CA ALA A 83 -11.22 6.37 -9.40
C ALA A 83 -10.24 5.56 -8.53
N LEU A 84 -8.94 5.70 -8.81
CA LEU A 84 -7.89 5.14 -7.97
C LEU A 84 -7.34 6.23 -7.03
N TYR A 85 -7.21 5.91 -5.75
CA TYR A 85 -6.61 6.80 -4.74
C TYR A 85 -5.36 6.14 -4.16
N LEU A 86 -4.30 6.93 -3.98
CA LEU A 86 -3.13 6.51 -3.20
C LEU A 86 -3.37 6.84 -1.73
N VAL A 87 -3.32 5.81 -0.88
CA VAL A 87 -3.29 5.99 0.57
C VAL A 87 -1.84 5.94 1.01
N HIS A 88 -1.27 7.09 1.36
CA HIS A 88 0.06 7.16 1.97
C HIS A 88 -0.05 6.81 3.45
N THR A 89 0.66 5.77 3.88
CA THR A 89 0.81 5.40 5.29
C THR A 89 1.84 6.33 5.97
N SER A 90 1.60 7.64 5.98
CA SER A 90 2.47 8.58 6.67
C SER A 90 2.03 8.75 8.13
N GLY A 91 2.60 7.93 9.02
CA GLY A 91 3.12 8.48 10.28
C GLY A 91 2.60 7.99 11.63
N GLU A 92 1.49 7.25 11.74
CA GLU A 92 1.06 6.66 13.01
C GLU A 92 0.73 5.18 12.79
N VAL A 93 1.66 4.31 13.16
CA VAL A 93 1.52 2.86 13.02
C VAL A 93 0.63 2.36 14.14
N THR A 94 -0.64 2.07 13.85
CA THR A 94 -1.46 1.23 14.72
C THR A 94 -0.84 -0.17 14.80
N TYR A 95 -0.81 -0.74 16.01
CA TYR A 95 -0.13 -2.00 16.38
C TYR A 95 -0.52 -3.26 15.57
N ASP A 96 -1.44 -3.12 14.59
CA ASP A 96 -2.03 -4.21 13.84
C ASP A 96 -1.31 -4.53 12.51
N VAL A 97 -0.31 -3.73 12.09
CA VAL A 97 0.26 -3.81 10.72
C VAL A 97 1.71 -4.33 10.65
N ALA A 98 2.44 -4.47 11.75
CA ALA A 98 3.80 -5.01 11.71
C ALA A 98 4.03 -6.07 12.81
N GLN A 99 4.37 -7.29 12.39
CA GLN A 99 5.10 -8.20 13.28
C GLN A 99 6.53 -7.67 13.38
N TYR A 100 6.92 -7.20 14.56
CA TYR A 100 8.31 -6.88 14.85
C TYR A 100 9.14 -8.16 14.74
N ILE A 101 10.08 -8.18 13.80
CA ILE A 101 11.11 -9.22 13.76
C ILE A 101 12.08 -8.89 14.89
N LYS A 102 12.08 -9.71 15.94
CA LYS A 102 12.96 -9.55 17.10
C LYS A 102 14.38 -9.91 16.70
N PHE A 103 15.16 -8.91 16.32
CA PHE A 103 16.59 -9.07 16.12
C PHE A 103 17.34 -8.99 17.44
N GLU A 104 18.36 -9.83 17.59
CA GLU A 104 19.27 -9.72 18.72
C GLU A 104 20.05 -8.40 18.65
N MET A 105 20.37 -7.84 19.82
CA MET A 105 21.16 -6.61 19.94
C MET A 105 22.44 -6.56 19.06
N PRO A 106 23.25 -7.63 18.91
CA PRO A 106 24.37 -7.65 17.96
C PRO A 106 23.97 -7.42 16.50
N VAL A 107 22.82 -7.96 16.07
CA VAL A 107 22.31 -7.80 14.70
C VAL A 107 21.88 -6.36 14.49
N LEU A 108 21.15 -5.77 15.43
CA LEU A 108 20.76 -4.36 15.40
C LEU A 108 21.98 -3.43 15.36
N LYS A 109 22.99 -3.71 16.18
CA LYS A 109 24.27 -2.97 16.15
C LYS A 109 24.93 -3.06 14.77
N SER A 110 24.92 -4.23 14.14
CA SER A 110 25.49 -4.40 12.79
C SER A 110 24.77 -3.55 11.73
N PHE A 111 23.44 -3.39 11.84
CA PHE A 111 22.70 -2.53 10.93
C PHE A 111 23.07 -1.06 11.13
N ILE A 112 23.12 -0.60 12.38
CA ILE A 112 23.52 0.78 12.70
C ILE A 112 24.93 1.05 12.17
N THR A 113 25.88 0.14 12.40
CA THR A 113 27.24 0.28 11.89
C THR A 113 27.28 0.35 10.37
N LYS A 114 26.59 -0.55 9.66
CA LYS A 114 26.56 -0.54 8.19
C LYS A 114 25.93 0.73 7.63
N LEU A 115 24.86 1.24 8.25
CA LEU A 115 24.23 2.48 7.84
C LEU A 115 25.19 3.66 8.04
N LYS A 116 25.90 3.71 9.17
CA LYS A 116 26.88 4.75 9.44
C LYS A 116 28.06 4.72 8.47
N GLU A 117 28.58 3.53 8.17
CA GLU A 117 29.65 3.37 7.17
C GLU A 117 29.21 3.84 5.77
N GLU A 118 27.96 3.56 5.38
CA GLU A 118 27.41 4.00 4.11
C GLU A 118 27.24 5.53 4.06
N GLU A 119 26.70 6.11 5.13
CA GLU A 119 26.59 7.56 5.27
C GLU A 119 27.96 8.23 5.18
N ASP A 120 28.97 7.73 5.91
CA ASP A 120 30.33 8.24 5.86
C ASP A 120 30.94 8.13 4.46
N ARG A 121 30.67 7.05 3.73
CA ARG A 121 31.10 6.88 2.33
C ARG A 121 30.49 7.95 1.43
N GLU A 122 29.20 8.21 1.55
CA GLU A 122 28.51 9.23 0.74
C GLU A 122 28.97 10.65 1.09
N VAL A 123 29.17 10.95 2.37
CA VAL A 123 29.74 12.22 2.83
C VAL A 123 31.13 12.43 2.25
N GLN A 124 31.99 11.40 2.24
CA GLN A 124 33.32 11.51 1.64
C GLN A 124 33.27 11.76 0.13
N LYS A 125 32.38 11.07 -0.60
CA LYS A 125 32.19 11.32 -2.05
C LYS A 125 31.77 12.77 -2.29
N LEU A 126 30.81 13.26 -1.52
CA LEU A 126 30.33 14.64 -1.62
C LEU A 126 31.45 15.64 -1.31
N ARG A 127 32.23 15.40 -0.25
CA ARG A 127 33.35 16.27 0.14
C ARG A 127 34.44 16.31 -0.92
N ARG A 128 34.78 15.18 -1.55
CA ARG A 128 35.74 15.13 -2.67
C ARG A 128 35.24 15.95 -3.86
N ARG A 129 33.98 15.80 -4.24
CA ARG A 129 33.38 16.56 -5.34
C ARG A 129 33.35 18.06 -5.06
N TYR A 130 32.96 18.44 -3.85
CA TYR A 130 32.97 19.83 -3.41
C TYR A 130 34.39 20.42 -3.45
N ASN A 131 35.38 19.72 -2.89
CA ASN A 131 36.78 20.19 -2.88
C ASN A 131 37.36 20.32 -4.29
N PHE A 132 37.03 19.40 -5.19
CA PHE A 132 37.43 19.48 -6.59
C PHE A 132 36.85 20.74 -7.25
N LEU A 133 35.53 20.94 -7.15
CA LEU A 133 34.86 22.12 -7.72
C LEU A 133 35.39 23.42 -7.12
N ARG A 134 35.58 23.46 -5.80
CA ARG A 134 36.18 24.60 -5.11
C ARG A 134 37.58 24.92 -5.64
N CYS A 135 38.43 23.91 -5.85
CA CYS A 135 39.76 24.09 -6.42
C CYS A 135 39.72 24.68 -7.85
N VAL A 136 38.78 24.22 -8.69
CA VAL A 136 38.58 24.77 -10.04
C VAL A 136 38.20 26.25 -9.97
N ILE A 137 37.22 26.60 -9.13
CA ILE A 137 36.75 27.98 -8.96
C ILE A 137 37.89 28.87 -8.41
N GLU A 138 38.61 28.44 -7.38
CA GLU A 138 39.73 29.20 -6.79
C GLU A 138 40.89 29.40 -7.76
N LYS A 139 41.12 28.46 -8.70
CA LYS A 139 42.12 28.65 -9.77
C LYS A 139 41.66 29.71 -10.76
N GLN A 140 40.39 29.65 -11.19
CA GLN A 140 39.84 30.65 -12.12
C GLN A 140 39.85 32.05 -11.53
N LEU A 141 39.49 32.20 -10.24
CA LEU A 141 39.51 33.49 -9.55
C LEU A 141 40.93 34.08 -9.42
N ARG A 142 41.97 33.24 -9.28
CA ARG A 142 43.38 33.68 -9.23
C ARG A 142 43.95 34.08 -10.59
N CYS A 143 43.38 33.60 -11.69
CA CYS A 143 43.77 33.97 -13.04
C CYS A 143 43.04 35.22 -13.56
N LEU A 144 42.19 35.86 -12.74
CA LEU A 144 41.63 37.16 -13.06
C LEU A 144 42.74 38.22 -12.91
N PRO A 145 43.03 39.03 -13.93
CA PRO A 145 44.00 40.11 -13.80
C PRO A 145 43.50 41.12 -12.76
N GLU A 146 44.37 41.47 -11.80
CA GLU A 146 44.20 42.72 -11.06
C GLU A 146 44.34 43.87 -12.05
N GLY A 147 43.23 44.49 -12.45
CA GLY A 147 43.30 45.71 -13.22
C GLY A 147 42.06 46.04 -14.04
N THR A 148 41.15 46.82 -13.46
CA THR A 148 40.96 48.21 -13.90
C THR A 148 40.19 48.93 -12.80
N ALA A 149 40.89 49.73 -12.00
CA ALA A 149 40.25 50.86 -11.34
C ALA A 149 39.68 51.73 -12.47
N CYS A 150 38.36 51.81 -12.54
CA CYS A 150 37.66 52.72 -13.44
C CYS A 150 37.99 54.15 -12.96
N MET A 151 38.93 54.79 -13.66
CA MET A 151 39.10 56.25 -13.67
C MET A 151 37.99 56.88 -14.52
#